data_AF-B8CEB1-F1
#
_entry.id   AF-B8CEB1-F1
#
_cell.length_a   1.000
_cell.length_b   1.000
_cell.length_c   1.000
_cell.angle_alpha   90.00
_cell.angle_beta   90.00
_cell.angle_gamma   90.00
#
_symmetry.space_group_name_H-M   'P 1'
#
loop_
_entity.id
_entity.type
_entity.pdbx_description
1 polymer ?
#
loop_
_entity_poly.entity_id
_entity_poly.type
_entity_poly.pdbx_seq_one_letter_code
_entity_poly.pdbx_strand_id
1 'polypeptide(L)'
;MGIKQDTEDSLKDFEFTKIDGQPMDEDLNQLTKECINAAASISTTNGGGQHGHVGMIIDDAEYILFSHNAARFVTPTNPGPYPATVDPDAAIRERQVAEHKAEKAEFETYLGVENFLRKAIIKVVDPEWIAELESESMGFNHRSPKEILAYLRAHGGDLDHLDVTELIQQPHFKAGQAANPPLRLAFVLATFEASGEFEPSIHEWKAKPVADRTFTNFRIFMQKAFTDRNKHNKSTAQSTGRGIANSATDATMGKVDEAEAAALAIAEVAMVMQSNQEKQFQQMMEMFKEFMHTNVPGAPSQASVPTQSKQRKVCPHCKRPHVKPDKCWELEANKADRPANWKPAAERQPKAQS
;
A
#
# COMPACT_ATOMS: atom_id res chain seq x y z
N MET A 1 -24.66 14.44 14.25
CA MET A 1 -23.47 13.95 13.54
C MET A 1 -23.65 12.44 13.34
N GLY A 2 -22.83 11.77 12.52
CA GLY A 2 -22.96 10.32 12.32
C GLY A 2 -22.22 9.56 13.43
N ILE A 3 -22.64 8.33 13.74
CA ILE A 3 -22.09 7.54 14.87
C ILE A 3 -20.56 7.39 14.74
N LYS A 4 -20.08 7.22 13.50
CA LYS A 4 -18.64 7.17 13.20
C LYS A 4 -17.90 8.44 13.68
N GLN A 5 -18.41 9.62 13.34
CA GLN A 5 -17.78 10.90 13.71
C GLN A 5 -17.85 11.12 15.22
N ASP A 6 -19.00 10.81 15.84
CA ASP A 6 -19.17 10.92 17.28
C ASP A 6 -18.19 10.01 18.04
N THR A 7 -17.94 8.81 17.49
CA THR A 7 -16.94 7.88 18.03
C THR A 7 -15.52 8.43 17.88
N GLU A 8 -15.14 8.94 16.71
CA GLU A 8 -13.82 9.58 16.51
C GLU A 8 -13.62 10.78 17.46
N ASP A 9 -14.64 11.61 17.63
CA ASP A 9 -14.58 12.80 18.48
C ASP A 9 -14.47 12.43 19.98
N SER A 10 -15.04 11.30 20.39
CA SER A 10 -14.93 10.80 21.77
C SER A 10 -13.52 10.33 22.14
N LEU A 11 -12.69 10.02 21.14
CA LEU A 11 -11.33 9.51 21.33
C LEU A 11 -10.26 10.58 21.19
N LYS A 12 -10.60 11.80 20.77
CA LYS A 12 -9.64 12.86 20.42
C LYS A 12 -8.71 13.29 21.56
N ASP A 13 -9.13 13.09 22.80
CA ASP A 13 -8.39 13.49 24.01
C ASP A 13 -7.35 12.43 24.43
N PHE A 14 -7.32 11.26 23.77
CA PHE A 14 -6.26 10.28 23.97
C PHE A 14 -4.95 10.77 23.33
N GLU A 15 -3.91 10.84 24.14
CA GLU A 15 -2.56 11.20 23.70
C GLU A 15 -1.75 9.96 23.36
N PHE A 16 -0.91 10.11 22.33
CA PHE A 16 -0.03 9.06 21.84
C PHE A 16 1.40 9.58 21.87
N THR A 17 2.32 8.76 22.36
CA THR A 17 3.73 9.12 22.49
C THR A 17 4.37 9.16 21.11
N LYS A 18 5.06 10.26 20.79
CA LYS A 18 5.79 10.41 19.53
C LYS A 18 6.97 9.45 19.48
N ILE A 19 7.18 8.80 18.34
CA ILE A 19 8.31 7.93 18.05
C ILE A 19 9.19 8.65 17.04
N ASP A 20 10.33 9.16 17.50
CA ASP A 20 11.32 9.85 16.68
C ASP A 20 12.37 8.85 16.18
N GLY A 21 12.61 8.81 14.87
CA GLY A 21 13.55 7.87 14.28
C GLY A 21 13.05 6.42 14.34
N GLN A 22 13.97 5.47 14.57
CA GLN A 22 13.66 4.04 14.51
C GLN A 22 12.69 3.61 15.63
N PRO A 23 11.51 3.05 15.29
CA PRO A 23 10.58 2.53 16.29
C PRO A 23 11.15 1.30 16.99
N MET A 24 11.60 1.45 18.23
CA MET A 24 12.14 0.34 19.01
C MET A 24 11.00 -0.51 19.61
N ASP A 25 11.32 -1.72 20.07
CA ASP A 25 10.34 -2.60 20.70
C ASP A 25 9.64 -1.94 21.91
N GLU A 26 10.37 -1.13 22.68
CA GLU A 26 9.81 -0.37 23.80
C GLU A 26 8.77 0.66 23.32
N ASP A 27 9.10 1.42 22.28
CA ASP A 27 8.20 2.41 21.67
C ASP A 27 6.93 1.75 21.11
N LEU A 28 7.09 0.62 20.40
CA LEU A 28 5.98 -0.11 19.81
C LEU A 28 5.10 -0.79 20.85
N ASN A 29 5.68 -1.24 21.96
CA ASN A 29 4.92 -1.75 23.10
C ASN A 29 4.13 -0.64 23.80
N GLN A 30 4.72 0.55 23.95
CA GLN A 30 4.04 1.71 24.51
C GLN A 30 2.89 2.17 23.59
N LEU A 31 3.15 2.33 22.30
CA LEU A 31 2.13 2.69 21.30
C LEU A 31 0.98 1.68 21.28
N THR A 32 1.28 0.38 21.42
CA THR A 32 0.25 -0.66 21.48
C THR A 32 -0.62 -0.54 22.73
N LYS A 33 -0.03 -0.24 23.90
CA LYS A 33 -0.81 0.00 25.14
C LYS A 33 -1.71 1.22 25.01
N GLU A 34 -1.22 2.30 24.41
CA GLU A 34 -2.01 3.51 24.13
C GLU A 34 -3.20 3.21 23.20
N CYS A 35 -2.97 2.44 22.13
CA CYS A 35 -4.03 1.98 21.24
C CYS A 35 -5.06 1.12 21.97
N ILE A 36 -4.62 0.19 22.82
CA ILE A 36 -5.49 -0.67 23.64
C ILE A 36 -6.34 0.17 24.60
N ASN A 37 -5.74 1.17 25.26
CA ASN A 37 -6.46 2.04 26.19
C ASN A 37 -7.57 2.83 25.48
N ALA A 38 -7.27 3.41 24.31
CA ALA A 38 -8.25 4.10 23.49
C ALA A 38 -9.35 3.14 23.01
N ALA A 39 -8.99 1.97 22.49
CA ALA A 39 -9.94 0.98 21.98
C ALA A 39 -10.85 0.40 23.09
N ALA A 40 -10.31 0.20 24.30
CA ALA A 40 -11.05 -0.30 25.46
C ALA A 40 -12.08 0.71 25.98
N SER A 41 -11.87 2.01 25.76
CA SER A 41 -12.77 3.07 26.24
C SER A 41 -14.13 3.06 25.54
N ILE A 42 -14.21 2.50 24.33
CA ILE A 42 -15.45 2.38 23.56
C ILE A 42 -16.07 1.01 23.82
N SER A 43 -17.24 1.02 24.46
CA SER A 43 -18.00 -0.20 24.75
C SER A 43 -18.54 -0.85 23.47
N THR A 44 -18.48 -2.16 23.39
CA THR A 44 -19.14 -2.98 22.38
C THR A 44 -19.61 -4.28 23.01
N THR A 45 -20.61 -4.95 22.43
CA THR A 45 -21.05 -6.30 22.82
C THR A 45 -20.19 -7.39 22.16
N ASN A 46 -19.37 -7.01 21.18
CA ASN A 46 -18.47 -7.90 20.46
C ASN A 46 -17.36 -8.44 21.39
N GLY A 47 -16.80 -9.62 21.06
CA GLY A 47 -15.70 -10.21 21.84
C GLY A 47 -16.02 -10.54 23.30
N GLY A 48 -17.30 -10.72 23.65
CA GLY A 48 -17.74 -11.00 25.02
C GLY A 48 -18.05 -9.76 25.85
N GLY A 49 -17.93 -8.57 25.26
CA GLY A 49 -18.54 -7.33 25.76
C GLY A 49 -17.82 -6.60 26.89
N GLN A 50 -16.70 -7.13 27.38
CA GLN A 50 -15.99 -6.58 28.54
C GLN A 50 -14.75 -5.73 28.19
N HIS A 51 -14.21 -5.89 26.99
CA HIS A 51 -12.88 -5.36 26.63
C HIS A 51 -12.93 -4.35 25.48
N GLY A 52 -14.08 -3.73 25.23
CA GLY A 52 -14.26 -2.77 24.14
C GLY A 52 -13.76 -3.30 22.79
N HIS A 53 -13.10 -2.43 22.03
CA HIS A 53 -12.56 -2.75 20.71
C HIS A 53 -11.10 -3.27 20.74
N VAL A 54 -10.60 -3.76 21.88
CA VAL A 54 -9.19 -4.22 22.01
C VAL A 54 -8.83 -5.30 21.00
N GLY A 55 -9.78 -6.15 20.62
CA GLY A 55 -9.56 -7.20 19.61
C GLY A 55 -9.21 -6.69 18.22
N MET A 56 -9.35 -5.38 17.95
CA MET A 56 -8.87 -4.74 16.73
C MET A 56 -7.35 -4.61 16.69
N ILE A 57 -6.68 -4.54 17.85
CA ILE A 57 -5.24 -4.22 17.96
C ILE A 57 -4.39 -5.47 18.14
N ILE A 58 -4.86 -6.43 18.93
CA ILE A 58 -4.11 -7.64 19.28
C ILE A 58 -4.47 -8.84 18.42
N ASP A 59 -3.76 -9.95 18.61
CA ASP A 59 -4.06 -11.20 17.91
C ASP A 59 -5.30 -11.92 18.45
N ASP A 60 -6.06 -12.54 17.55
CA ASP A 60 -7.28 -13.29 17.90
C ASP A 60 -6.99 -14.35 18.96
N ALA A 61 -5.86 -15.04 18.82
CA ALA A 61 -5.42 -16.05 19.79
C ALA A 61 -5.15 -15.43 21.17
N GLU A 62 -4.56 -14.23 21.22
CA GLU A 62 -4.31 -13.50 22.46
C GLU A 62 -5.61 -12.99 23.09
N TYR A 63 -6.51 -12.42 22.27
CA TYR A 63 -7.80 -11.92 22.73
C TYR A 63 -8.65 -13.02 23.38
N ILE A 64 -8.70 -14.20 22.76
CA ILE A 64 -9.46 -15.35 23.27
C ILE A 64 -8.98 -15.80 24.66
N LEU A 65 -7.70 -15.59 25.01
CA LEU A 65 -7.16 -16.04 26.30
C LEU A 65 -7.74 -15.25 27.49
N PHE A 66 -8.05 -13.97 27.30
CA PHE A 66 -8.59 -13.12 28.38
C PHE A 66 -10.05 -12.71 28.15
N SER A 67 -10.63 -13.00 26.98
CA SER A 67 -12.02 -12.72 26.71
C SER A 67 -12.94 -13.60 27.55
N HIS A 68 -14.09 -13.04 27.92
CA HIS A 68 -15.09 -13.80 28.65
C HIS A 68 -15.64 -14.94 27.77
N ASN A 69 -15.71 -16.16 28.33
CA ASN A 69 -16.14 -17.38 27.63
C ASN A 69 -15.35 -17.72 26.35
N ALA A 70 -14.08 -17.30 26.25
CA ALA A 70 -13.28 -17.50 25.04
C ALA A 70 -13.95 -16.92 23.77
N ALA A 71 -14.72 -15.84 23.94
CA ALA A 71 -15.39 -15.14 22.85
C ALA A 71 -14.36 -14.52 21.88
N ARG A 72 -14.67 -14.56 20.58
CA ARG A 72 -13.86 -13.93 19.55
C ARG A 72 -14.35 -12.52 19.27
N PHE A 73 -13.42 -11.60 19.08
CA PHE A 73 -13.73 -10.31 18.48
C PHE A 73 -13.89 -10.50 16.97
N VAL A 74 -15.05 -10.11 16.42
CA VAL A 74 -15.39 -10.31 15.01
C VAL A 74 -15.49 -8.95 14.34
N THR A 75 -14.73 -8.71 13.27
CA THR A 75 -14.84 -7.48 12.49
C THR A 75 -16.27 -7.33 11.94
N PRO A 76 -17.03 -6.28 12.32
CA PRO A 76 -18.37 -6.06 11.82
C PRO A 76 -18.39 -5.82 10.31
N THR A 77 -19.39 -6.38 9.63
CA THR A 77 -19.62 -6.17 8.20
C THR A 77 -20.71 -5.13 7.97
N ASN A 78 -20.63 -4.37 6.88
CA ASN A 78 -21.69 -3.44 6.51
C ASN A 78 -23.01 -4.20 6.26
N PRO A 79 -24.09 -3.96 7.04
CA PRO A 79 -25.37 -4.65 6.87
C PRO A 79 -26.12 -4.22 5.59
N GLY A 80 -25.62 -3.19 4.90
CA GLY A 80 -26.18 -2.75 3.63
C GLY A 80 -27.46 -1.93 3.76
N PRO A 81 -28.20 -1.73 2.64
CA PRO A 81 -29.49 -1.05 2.67
C PRO A 81 -30.54 -1.94 3.34
N TYR A 82 -31.44 -1.32 4.12
CA TYR A 82 -32.58 -2.05 4.66
C TYR A 82 -33.46 -2.55 3.50
N PRO A 83 -33.99 -3.78 3.54
CA PRO A 83 -34.81 -4.33 2.46
C PRO A 83 -36.01 -3.44 2.12
N ALA A 84 -36.26 -3.24 0.82
CA ALA A 84 -37.43 -2.49 0.34
C ALA A 84 -38.74 -3.27 0.55
N THR A 85 -38.67 -4.60 0.52
CA THR A 85 -39.77 -5.49 0.86
C THR A 85 -39.67 -5.83 2.34
N VAL A 86 -40.66 -5.39 3.11
CA VAL A 86 -40.71 -5.56 4.56
C VAL A 86 -41.70 -6.65 4.95
N ASP A 87 -41.51 -7.23 6.13
CA ASP A 87 -42.46 -8.20 6.68
C ASP A 87 -43.85 -7.55 6.86
N PRO A 88 -44.94 -8.22 6.43
CA PRO A 88 -46.29 -7.72 6.62
C PRO A 88 -46.65 -7.61 8.11
N ASP A 89 -46.11 -8.47 8.96
CA ASP A 89 -46.32 -8.42 10.40
C ASP A 89 -45.60 -7.22 11.02
N ALA A 90 -46.33 -6.39 11.76
CA ALA A 90 -45.80 -5.16 12.33
C ALA A 90 -44.75 -5.40 13.41
N ALA A 91 -44.91 -6.42 14.25
CA ALA A 91 -43.98 -6.73 15.33
C ALA A 91 -42.68 -7.32 14.78
N ILE A 92 -42.78 -8.19 13.76
CA ILE A 92 -41.58 -8.74 13.09
C ILE A 92 -40.82 -7.63 12.38
N ARG A 93 -41.52 -6.75 11.65
CA ARG A 93 -40.89 -5.61 10.97
C ARG A 93 -40.21 -4.66 11.94
N GLU A 94 -40.83 -4.37 13.09
CA GLU A 94 -40.22 -3.51 14.11
C GLU A 94 -38.93 -4.11 14.67
N ARG A 95 -38.92 -5.43 14.95
CA ARG A 95 -37.72 -6.14 15.38
C ARG A 95 -36.61 -6.09 14.32
N GLN A 96 -36.92 -6.36 13.06
CA GLN A 96 -35.94 -6.30 11.96
C GLN A 96 -35.35 -4.90 11.77
N VAL A 97 -36.16 -3.85 11.90
CA VAL A 97 -35.67 -2.46 11.84
C VAL A 97 -34.73 -2.17 13.02
N ALA A 98 -35.05 -2.66 14.22
CA ALA A 98 -34.21 -2.48 15.39
C ALA A 98 -32.87 -3.22 15.25
N GLU A 99 -32.89 -4.47 14.80
CA GLU A 99 -31.70 -5.29 14.50
C GLU A 99 -30.79 -4.59 13.48
N HIS A 100 -31.35 -4.18 12.33
CA HIS A 100 -30.59 -3.48 11.29
C HIS A 100 -29.97 -2.16 11.76
N LYS A 101 -30.69 -1.41 12.61
CA LYS A 101 -30.16 -0.18 13.21
C LYS A 101 -29.01 -0.47 14.19
N ALA A 102 -29.13 -1.54 14.97
CA ALA A 102 -28.07 -1.96 15.89
C ALA A 102 -26.81 -2.42 15.12
N GLU A 103 -26.97 -3.22 14.07
CA GLU A 103 -25.86 -3.66 13.20
C GLU A 103 -25.16 -2.46 12.53
N LYS A 104 -25.94 -1.48 12.04
CA LYS A 104 -25.37 -0.24 11.49
C LYS A 104 -24.60 0.56 12.52
N ALA A 105 -25.14 0.68 13.74
CA ALA A 105 -24.48 1.37 14.82
C ALA A 105 -23.16 0.69 15.19
N GLU A 106 -23.14 -0.63 15.35
CA GLU A 106 -21.93 -1.40 15.64
C GLU A 106 -20.87 -1.22 14.53
N PHE A 107 -21.29 -1.31 13.26
CA PHE A 107 -20.40 -1.11 12.12
C PHE A 107 -19.81 0.31 12.07
N GLU A 108 -20.63 1.35 12.25
CA GLU A 108 -20.17 2.74 12.24
C GLU A 108 -19.25 3.05 13.43
N THR A 109 -19.54 2.52 14.62
CA THR A 109 -18.66 2.63 15.80
C THR A 109 -17.33 1.96 15.54
N TYR A 110 -17.31 0.73 15.02
CA TYR A 110 -16.08 0.03 14.64
C TYR A 110 -15.23 0.85 13.68
N LEU A 111 -15.83 1.41 12.63
CA LEU A 111 -15.12 2.27 11.67
C LEU A 111 -14.58 3.55 12.29
N GLY A 112 -15.28 4.11 13.29
CA GLY A 112 -14.81 5.29 14.02
C GLY A 112 -13.55 4.99 14.82
N VAL A 113 -13.57 3.90 15.60
CA VAL A 113 -12.40 3.44 16.37
C VAL A 113 -11.23 3.12 15.44
N GLU A 114 -11.47 2.37 14.37
CA GLU A 114 -10.42 1.97 13.42
C GLU A 114 -9.75 3.19 12.77
N ASN A 115 -10.57 4.14 12.31
CA ASN A 115 -10.08 5.34 11.65
C ASN A 115 -9.31 6.26 12.62
N PHE A 116 -9.80 6.41 13.85
CA PHE A 116 -9.10 7.17 14.88
C PHE A 116 -7.72 6.57 15.18
N LEU A 117 -7.66 5.27 15.50
CA LEU A 117 -6.41 4.60 15.87
C LEU A 117 -5.40 4.59 14.71
N ARG A 118 -5.87 4.39 13.48
CA ARG A 118 -5.03 4.51 12.28
C ARG A 118 -4.39 5.90 12.20
N LYS A 119 -5.18 6.97 12.29
CA LYS A 119 -4.68 8.35 12.24
C LYS A 119 -3.72 8.65 13.39
N ALA A 120 -4.01 8.14 14.59
CA ALA A 120 -3.17 8.32 15.76
C ALA A 120 -1.78 7.70 15.56
N ILE A 121 -1.71 6.44 15.12
CA ILE A 121 -0.45 5.73 14.83
C ILE A 121 0.36 6.47 13.75
N ILE A 122 -0.27 6.82 12.63
CA ILE A 122 0.41 7.52 11.52
C ILE A 122 0.98 8.87 11.96
N LYS A 123 0.29 9.56 12.87
CA LYS A 123 0.71 10.88 13.35
C LYS A 123 1.95 10.81 14.24
N VAL A 124 2.11 9.74 15.01
CA VAL A 124 3.18 9.63 16.00
C VAL A 124 4.43 8.93 15.50
N VAL A 125 4.32 8.15 14.43
CA VAL A 125 5.45 7.43 13.82
C VAL A 125 6.08 8.30 12.74
N ASP A 126 7.42 8.33 12.69
CA ASP A 126 8.14 9.07 11.65
C ASP A 126 7.75 8.56 10.24
N PRO A 127 7.39 9.44 9.28
CA PRO A 127 6.83 9.03 8.00
C PRO A 127 7.71 8.06 7.20
N GLU A 128 9.04 8.11 7.38
CA GLU A 128 9.97 7.20 6.70
C GLU A 128 9.73 5.72 7.04
N TRP A 129 9.18 5.43 8.22
CA TRP A 129 8.92 4.06 8.70
C TRP A 129 7.57 3.51 8.25
N ILE A 130 6.72 4.34 7.67
CA ILE A 130 5.39 3.96 7.19
C ILE A 130 5.17 4.29 5.71
N ALA A 131 6.12 4.97 5.06
CA ALA A 131 6.00 5.40 3.66
C ALA A 131 5.67 4.24 2.71
N GLU A 132 6.21 3.05 2.94
CA GLU A 132 5.98 1.87 2.08
C GLU A 132 4.58 1.25 2.27
N LEU A 133 3.95 1.49 3.41
CA LEU A 133 2.56 1.09 3.64
C LEU A 133 1.57 2.04 2.96
N GLU A 134 2.02 3.24 2.57
CA GLU A 134 1.17 4.24 1.95
C GLU A 134 0.84 3.85 0.50
N SER A 135 -0.45 3.73 0.20
CA SER A 135 -0.90 3.57 -1.18
C SER A 135 -0.97 4.93 -1.86
N GLU A 136 -0.45 5.03 -3.09
CA GLU A 136 -0.48 6.26 -3.89
C GLU A 136 -1.90 6.84 -4.05
N SER A 137 -2.91 5.99 -4.21
CA SER A 137 -4.29 6.43 -4.46
C SER A 137 -5.17 6.48 -3.21
N MET A 138 -4.86 5.67 -2.19
CA MET A 138 -5.72 5.49 -1.02
C MET A 138 -5.07 5.91 0.30
N GLY A 139 -3.80 6.34 0.28
CA GLY A 139 -3.00 6.55 1.49
C GLY A 139 -3.02 5.30 2.38
N PHE A 140 -3.18 5.49 3.69
CA PHE A 140 -3.29 4.41 4.67
C PHE A 140 -4.71 3.86 4.87
N ASN A 141 -5.72 4.34 4.14
CA ASN A 141 -7.12 4.00 4.40
C ASN A 141 -7.46 2.50 4.25
N HIS A 142 -6.62 1.76 3.54
CA HIS A 142 -6.76 0.33 3.28
C HIS A 142 -6.04 -0.55 4.30
N ARG A 143 -5.39 0.04 5.31
CA ARG A 143 -4.64 -0.68 6.36
C ARG A 143 -5.35 -0.57 7.69
N SER A 144 -5.50 -1.69 8.39
CA SER A 144 -5.95 -1.69 9.78
C SER A 144 -4.83 -1.19 10.72
N PRO A 145 -5.17 -0.63 11.89
CA PRO A 145 -4.19 -0.27 12.92
C PRO A 145 -3.25 -1.43 13.28
N LYS A 146 -3.80 -2.65 13.38
CA LYS A 146 -3.04 -3.87 13.65
C LYS A 146 -2.03 -4.20 12.56
N GLU A 147 -2.40 -4.07 11.29
CA GLU A 147 -1.46 -4.27 10.18
C GLU A 147 -0.30 -3.27 10.21
N ILE A 148 -0.58 -2.00 10.55
CA ILE A 148 0.46 -0.97 10.69
C ILE A 148 1.40 -1.33 11.85
N LEU A 149 0.87 -1.68 13.01
CA LEU A 149 1.68 -2.08 14.18
C LEU A 149 2.49 -3.36 13.91
N ALA A 150 1.92 -4.35 13.23
CA ALA A 150 2.60 -5.58 12.86
C ALA A 150 3.75 -5.30 11.88
N TYR A 151 3.50 -4.43 10.88
CA TYR A 151 4.55 -3.97 9.98
C TYR A 151 5.66 -3.26 10.74
N LEU A 152 5.34 -2.30 11.61
CA LEU A 152 6.35 -1.58 12.39
C LEU A 152 7.16 -2.51 13.28
N ARG A 153 6.57 -3.53 13.90
CA ARG A 153 7.33 -4.55 14.66
C ARG A 153 8.27 -5.35 13.78
N ALA A 154 7.81 -5.76 12.60
CA ALA A 154 8.63 -6.53 11.67
C ALA A 154 9.79 -5.73 11.07
N HIS A 155 9.71 -4.39 11.08
CA HIS A 155 10.69 -3.51 10.44
C HIS A 155 11.47 -2.62 11.42
N GLY A 156 10.96 -2.41 12.64
CA GLY A 156 11.48 -1.50 13.67
C GLY A 156 12.24 -2.19 14.80
N GLY A 157 12.01 -3.48 15.07
CA GLY A 157 12.58 -4.18 16.22
C GLY A 157 14.06 -4.56 16.11
N ASP A 158 14.77 -4.42 17.24
CA ASP A 158 16.14 -4.82 17.62
C ASP A 158 17.24 -4.86 16.54
N LEU A 159 18.12 -3.84 16.57
CA LEU A 159 19.44 -3.88 15.97
C LEU A 159 20.41 -3.31 17.01
N ASP A 160 21.43 -4.07 17.38
CA ASP A 160 22.66 -3.51 17.95
C ASP A 160 23.14 -2.42 16.98
N HIS A 161 22.85 -1.17 17.36
CA HIS A 161 22.54 -0.07 16.44
C HIS A 161 23.77 0.62 15.84
N LEU A 162 24.98 0.14 16.11
CA LEU A 162 26.17 0.95 15.81
C LEU A 162 26.62 0.90 14.34
N ASP A 163 26.33 -0.14 13.55
CA ASP A 163 26.94 -0.22 12.20
C ASP A 163 26.00 0.13 11.04
N VAL A 164 24.70 -0.19 11.08
CA VAL A 164 23.79 0.07 9.92
C VAL A 164 23.29 1.52 9.91
N THR A 165 23.11 2.11 11.09
CA THR A 165 22.60 3.47 11.24
C THR A 165 23.65 4.52 10.91
N GLU A 166 24.93 4.31 11.24
CA GLU A 166 26.01 5.21 10.78
C GLU A 166 26.14 5.20 9.25
N LEU A 167 25.93 4.05 8.61
CA LEU A 167 25.94 3.90 7.15
C LEU A 167 24.77 4.62 6.46
N ILE A 168 23.59 4.69 7.09
CA ILE A 168 22.40 5.39 6.56
C ILE A 168 22.38 6.87 6.95
N GLN A 169 23.02 7.27 8.05
CA GLN A 169 23.08 8.66 8.51
C GLN A 169 24.14 9.50 7.79
N GLN A 170 24.91 8.92 6.88
CA GLN A 170 25.80 9.68 6.00
C GLN A 170 25.03 10.76 5.21
N PRO A 171 25.63 11.95 4.98
CA PRO A 171 24.94 13.15 4.49
C PRO A 171 24.13 12.98 3.19
N HIS A 172 24.42 11.97 2.37
CA HIS A 172 23.79 11.76 1.06
C HIS A 172 22.30 11.45 1.14
N PHE A 173 21.82 10.80 2.20
CA PHE A 173 20.39 10.49 2.37
C PHE A 173 19.53 11.73 2.68
N LYS A 174 20.14 12.87 3.07
CA LYS A 174 19.40 14.06 3.53
C LYS A 174 18.91 14.99 2.41
N ALA A 175 19.32 14.79 1.16
CA ALA A 175 18.95 15.68 0.06
C ALA A 175 18.08 14.94 -0.99
N GLY A 176 16.76 14.97 -0.84
CA GLY A 176 15.80 14.55 -1.88
C GLY A 176 15.80 13.08 -2.32
N GLN A 177 16.79 12.28 -1.91
CA GLN A 177 16.95 10.86 -2.25
C GLN A 177 16.06 9.92 -1.41
N ALA A 178 15.51 10.39 -0.29
CA ALA A 178 14.61 9.61 0.56
C ALA A 178 13.36 9.08 -0.18
N ALA A 179 12.94 9.75 -1.26
CA ALA A 179 11.74 9.42 -2.03
C ALA A 179 11.98 8.43 -3.20
N ASN A 180 13.20 7.93 -3.43
CA ASN A 180 13.51 7.02 -4.55
C ASN A 180 14.07 5.66 -4.05
N PRO A 181 13.21 4.66 -3.78
CA PRO A 181 13.62 3.38 -3.21
C PRO A 181 14.68 2.60 -4.01
N PRO A 182 14.63 2.57 -5.37
CA PRO A 182 15.69 1.97 -6.18
C PRO A 182 17.09 2.57 -5.94
N LEU A 183 17.19 3.90 -5.81
CA LEU A 183 18.48 4.56 -5.54
C LEU A 183 19.01 4.21 -4.15
N ARG A 184 18.13 4.13 -3.14
CA ARG A 184 18.52 3.73 -1.78
C ARG A 184 19.08 2.31 -1.75
N LEU A 185 18.42 1.38 -2.45
CA LEU A 185 18.92 0.00 -2.56
C LEU A 185 20.28 -0.08 -3.26
N ALA A 186 20.42 0.61 -4.40
CA ALA A 186 21.68 0.62 -5.14
C ALA A 186 22.84 1.19 -4.32
N PHE A 187 22.59 2.28 -3.58
CA PHE A 187 23.57 2.90 -2.71
C PHE A 187 24.01 1.94 -1.60
N VAL A 188 23.05 1.39 -0.83
CA VAL A 188 23.39 0.54 0.31
C VAL A 188 24.08 -0.76 -0.14
N LEU A 189 23.67 -1.34 -1.28
CA LEU A 189 24.39 -2.48 -1.86
C LEU A 189 25.85 -2.14 -2.20
N ALA A 190 26.09 -1.00 -2.84
CA ALA A 190 27.44 -0.57 -3.17
C ALA A 190 28.30 -0.37 -1.91
N THR A 191 27.71 0.13 -0.82
CA THR A 191 28.46 0.33 0.43
C THR A 191 28.81 -0.99 1.13
N PHE A 192 27.91 -1.98 1.14
CA PHE A 192 28.23 -3.31 1.66
C PHE A 192 29.26 -4.05 0.81
N GLU A 193 29.19 -3.92 -0.51
CA GLU A 193 30.19 -4.51 -1.43
C GLU A 193 31.57 -3.87 -1.25
N ALA A 194 31.62 -2.55 -1.02
CA ALA A 194 32.87 -1.83 -0.77
C ALA A 194 33.46 -2.14 0.61
N SER A 195 32.62 -2.34 1.64
CA SER A 195 33.10 -2.73 2.97
C SER A 195 33.61 -4.17 3.00
N GLY A 196 33.11 -5.03 2.10
CA GLY A 196 33.42 -6.46 2.06
C GLY A 196 32.80 -7.23 3.23
N GLU A 197 31.97 -6.59 4.04
CA GLU A 197 31.23 -7.24 5.11
C GLU A 197 29.95 -7.89 4.56
N PHE A 198 29.61 -9.07 5.10
CA PHE A 198 28.42 -9.83 4.70
C PHE A 198 28.39 -10.26 3.23
N GLU A 199 29.56 -10.37 2.57
CA GLU A 199 29.68 -10.80 1.18
C GLU A 199 28.83 -12.05 0.80
N PRO A 200 28.76 -13.13 1.62
CA PRO A 200 27.90 -14.26 1.33
C PRO A 200 26.41 -13.88 1.28
N SER A 201 25.97 -13.04 2.21
CA SER A 201 24.60 -12.55 2.29
C SER A 201 24.28 -11.63 1.12
N ILE A 202 25.20 -10.74 0.72
CA ILE A 202 25.04 -9.89 -0.46
C ILE A 202 24.94 -10.72 -1.74
N HIS A 203 25.71 -11.80 -1.87
CA HIS A 203 25.59 -12.73 -3.00
C HIS A 203 24.22 -13.44 -3.03
N GLU A 204 23.76 -13.95 -1.88
CA GLU A 204 22.42 -14.54 -1.74
C GLU A 204 21.30 -13.55 -2.05
N TRP A 205 21.47 -12.30 -1.63
CA TRP A 205 20.54 -11.22 -1.94
C TRP A 205 20.46 -10.96 -3.44
N LYS A 206 21.61 -10.82 -4.11
CA LYS A 206 21.68 -10.60 -5.57
C LYS A 206 21.04 -11.73 -6.37
N ALA A 207 21.06 -12.96 -5.84
CA ALA A 207 20.46 -14.14 -6.43
C ALA A 207 18.92 -14.20 -6.31
N LYS A 208 18.29 -13.32 -5.52
CA LYS A 208 16.83 -13.26 -5.40
C LYS A 208 16.17 -12.75 -6.70
N PRO A 209 14.90 -13.14 -6.96
CA PRO A 209 14.13 -12.62 -8.09
C PRO A 209 14.08 -11.09 -8.09
N VAL A 210 14.08 -10.47 -9.27
CA VAL A 210 14.10 -9.00 -9.40
C VAL A 210 12.92 -8.32 -8.67
N ALA A 211 11.75 -8.96 -8.67
CA ALA A 211 10.58 -8.47 -7.95
C ALA A 211 10.76 -8.41 -6.43
N ASP A 212 11.61 -9.29 -5.88
CA ASP A 212 11.88 -9.35 -4.44
C ASP A 212 13.07 -8.47 -4.04
N ARG A 213 13.84 -7.97 -5.01
CA ARG A 213 15.00 -7.10 -4.79
C ARG A 213 14.56 -5.66 -4.58
N THR A 214 13.78 -5.42 -3.53
CA THR A 214 13.36 -4.11 -3.06
C THR A 214 14.20 -3.68 -1.86
N PHE A 215 14.24 -2.37 -1.58
CA PHE A 215 14.94 -1.84 -0.41
C PHE A 215 14.40 -2.42 0.90
N THR A 216 13.07 -2.56 1.01
CA THR A 216 12.36 -3.22 2.12
C THR A 216 12.91 -4.61 2.40
N ASN A 217 12.89 -5.45 1.37
CA ASN A 217 13.30 -6.84 1.49
C ASN A 217 14.80 -6.94 1.76
N PHE A 218 15.60 -6.02 1.23
CA PHE A 218 17.04 -5.96 1.47
C PHE A 218 17.33 -5.66 2.93
N ARG A 219 16.65 -4.66 3.49
CA ARG A 219 16.79 -4.27 4.89
C ARG A 219 16.47 -5.44 5.82
N ILE A 220 15.31 -6.10 5.62
CA ILE A 220 14.90 -7.28 6.41
C ILE A 220 15.92 -8.41 6.27
N PHE A 221 16.33 -8.69 5.03
CA PHE A 221 17.28 -9.76 4.72
C PHE A 221 18.63 -9.54 5.41
N MET A 222 19.16 -8.32 5.33
CA MET A 222 20.41 -7.95 5.99
C MET A 222 20.27 -8.01 7.50
N GLN A 223 19.20 -7.48 8.08
CA GLN A 223 18.96 -7.53 9.53
C GLN A 223 18.94 -8.97 10.07
N LYS A 224 18.34 -9.90 9.31
CA LYS A 224 18.42 -11.33 9.63
C LYS A 224 19.87 -11.84 9.57
N ALA A 225 20.61 -11.51 8.52
CA ALA A 225 22.02 -11.90 8.38
C ALA A 225 22.90 -11.35 9.52
N PHE A 226 22.66 -10.12 9.97
CA PHE A 226 23.31 -9.52 11.16
C PHE A 226 23.00 -10.30 12.42
N THR A 227 21.72 -10.60 12.66
CA THR A 227 21.27 -11.36 13.84
C THR A 227 21.90 -12.75 13.86
N ASP A 228 21.95 -13.43 12.72
CA ASP A 228 22.54 -14.76 12.59
C ASP A 228 24.07 -14.71 12.78
N ARG A 229 24.77 -13.69 12.23
CA ARG A 229 26.20 -13.47 12.47
C ARG A 229 26.49 -13.21 13.94
N ASN A 230 25.69 -12.40 14.63
CA ASN A 230 25.88 -12.10 16.05
C ASN A 230 25.61 -13.31 16.95
N LYS A 231 24.59 -14.12 16.64
CA LYS A 231 24.36 -15.41 17.32
C LYS A 231 25.54 -16.37 17.13
N HIS A 232 26.06 -16.45 15.91
CA HIS A 232 27.24 -17.26 15.62
C HIS A 232 28.47 -16.74 16.37
N ASN A 233 28.77 -15.44 16.31
CA ASN A 233 29.89 -14.81 17.01
C ASN A 233 29.81 -14.92 18.53
N LYS A 234 28.61 -14.86 19.12
CA LYS A 234 28.40 -15.10 20.56
C LYS A 234 28.73 -16.55 20.94
N SER A 235 28.37 -17.51 20.10
CA SER A 235 28.73 -18.93 20.26
C SER A 235 30.26 -19.13 20.12
N THR A 236 30.90 -18.47 19.16
CA THR A 236 32.35 -18.55 18.98
C THR A 236 33.11 -17.85 20.09
N ALA A 237 32.68 -16.68 20.56
CA ALA A 237 33.31 -15.93 21.66
C ALA A 237 33.27 -16.68 23.00
N GLN A 238 32.23 -17.49 23.23
CA GLN A 238 32.20 -18.44 24.36
C GLN A 238 33.25 -19.54 24.23
N SER A 239 33.66 -19.89 23.00
CA SER A 239 34.73 -20.87 22.73
C SER A 239 36.14 -20.28 22.68
N THR A 240 36.30 -18.98 22.41
CA THR A 240 37.60 -18.31 22.17
C THR A 240 37.98 -17.25 23.21
N GLY A 241 37.37 -17.25 24.39
CA GLY A 241 37.59 -16.27 25.47
C GLY A 241 38.99 -16.22 26.14
N ARG A 242 40.08 -16.15 25.36
CA ARG A 242 41.40 -15.60 25.75
C ARG A 242 42.15 -14.98 24.54
N GLY A 243 42.15 -13.64 24.47
CA GLY A 243 42.99 -12.80 23.59
C GLY A 243 42.35 -12.52 22.22
N ILE A 244 42.38 -11.33 21.62
CA ILE A 244 43.29 -10.17 21.68
C ILE A 244 42.49 -8.91 21.27
N ALA A 245 42.89 -7.74 21.77
CA ALA A 245 42.31 -6.43 21.50
C ALA A 245 42.88 -5.73 20.24
N ASN A 246 41.99 -4.98 19.57
CA ASN A 246 42.14 -3.78 18.72
C ASN A 246 43.31 -3.62 17.74
N SER A 247 42.98 -3.54 16.44
CA SER A 247 43.68 -2.74 15.42
C SER A 247 42.80 -2.53 14.17
N ALA A 248 41.85 -1.58 14.18
CA ALA A 248 40.95 -1.38 13.03
C ALA A 248 40.49 0.08 12.78
N THR A 249 41.27 1.09 13.18
CA THR A 249 40.79 2.49 13.09
C THR A 249 41.35 3.32 11.93
N ASP A 250 42.44 2.93 11.27
CA ASP A 250 43.09 3.82 10.27
C ASP A 250 42.89 3.37 8.81
N ALA A 251 42.81 2.06 8.55
CA ALA A 251 42.60 1.52 7.20
C ALA A 251 41.12 1.52 6.75
N THR A 252 40.20 1.64 7.71
CA THR A 252 38.75 1.65 7.49
C THR A 252 38.28 3.02 7.00
N MET A 253 38.79 4.11 7.57
CA MET A 253 38.41 5.48 7.17
C MET A 253 38.73 5.79 5.70
N GLY A 254 39.92 5.41 5.20
CA GLY A 254 40.28 5.65 3.79
C GLY A 254 39.44 4.88 2.77
N LYS A 255 38.84 3.74 3.16
CA LYS A 255 37.90 2.99 2.30
C LYS A 255 36.51 3.60 2.29
N VAL A 256 36.12 4.30 3.36
CA VAL A 256 34.83 5.00 3.44
C VAL A 256 34.81 6.18 2.46
N ASP A 257 35.91 6.95 2.37
CA ASP A 257 36.02 8.08 1.43
C ASP A 257 35.98 7.64 -0.05
N GLU A 258 36.64 6.52 -0.39
CA GLU A 258 36.54 5.93 -1.74
C GLU A 258 35.15 5.35 -2.04
N ALA A 259 34.49 4.77 -1.03
CA ALA A 259 33.13 4.27 -1.16
C ALA A 259 32.12 5.42 -1.39
N GLU A 260 32.33 6.57 -0.77
CA GLU A 260 31.53 7.78 -0.97
C GLU A 260 31.64 8.27 -2.42
N ALA A 261 32.86 8.34 -2.95
CA ALA A 261 33.12 8.73 -4.34
C ALA A 261 32.53 7.75 -5.36
N ALA A 262 32.64 6.43 -5.11
CA ALA A 262 32.05 5.40 -5.97
C ALA A 262 30.52 5.44 -5.96
N ALA A 263 29.91 5.68 -4.79
CA ALA A 263 28.47 5.77 -4.65
C ALA A 263 27.88 7.02 -5.32
N LEU A 264 28.60 8.16 -5.27
CA LEU A 264 28.26 9.37 -6.03
C LEU A 264 28.26 9.11 -7.54
N ALA A 265 29.25 8.38 -8.06
CA ALA A 265 29.31 8.02 -9.48
C ALA A 265 28.16 7.09 -9.91
N ILE A 266 27.78 6.12 -9.07
CA ILE A 266 26.65 5.22 -9.35
C ILE A 266 25.32 5.98 -9.31
N ALA A 267 25.15 6.89 -8.34
CA ALA A 267 23.98 7.75 -8.26
C ALA A 267 23.85 8.66 -9.49
N GLU A 268 24.96 9.21 -9.98
CA GLU A 268 25.01 10.01 -11.21
C GLU A 268 24.61 9.16 -12.43
N VAL A 269 25.12 7.93 -12.56
CA VAL A 269 24.73 7.01 -13.63
C VAL A 269 23.24 6.64 -13.57
N ALA A 270 22.69 6.43 -12.37
CA ALA A 270 21.28 6.11 -12.19
C ALA A 270 20.36 7.32 -12.48
N MET A 271 20.76 8.54 -12.11
CA MET A 271 20.08 9.78 -12.52
C MET A 271 20.17 9.99 -14.04
N VAL A 272 21.32 9.72 -14.65
CA VAL A 272 21.50 9.74 -16.11
C VAL A 272 20.58 8.71 -16.76
N MET A 273 20.46 7.49 -16.22
CA MET A 273 19.53 6.46 -16.73
C MET A 273 18.07 6.88 -16.62
N GLN A 274 17.63 7.47 -15.50
CA GLN A 274 16.27 7.99 -15.35
C GLN A 274 16.02 9.16 -16.30
N SER A 275 16.96 10.12 -16.40
CA SER A 275 16.86 11.22 -17.36
C SER A 275 16.85 10.71 -18.80
N ASN A 276 17.52 9.59 -19.10
CA ASN A 276 17.54 8.99 -20.43
C ASN A 276 16.22 8.27 -20.73
N GLN A 277 15.62 7.57 -19.76
CA GLN A 277 14.27 6.99 -19.89
C GLN A 277 13.21 8.08 -20.07
N GLU A 278 13.31 9.18 -19.34
CA GLU A 278 12.38 10.31 -19.45
C GLU A 278 12.59 11.09 -20.76
N LYS A 279 13.83 11.29 -21.21
CA LYS A 279 14.13 11.83 -22.53
C LYS A 279 13.65 10.91 -23.66
N GLN A 280 13.77 9.59 -23.50
CA GLN A 280 13.23 8.61 -24.45
C GLN A 280 11.69 8.67 -24.50
N PHE A 281 11.02 8.83 -23.36
CA PHE A 281 9.57 9.01 -23.30
C PHE A 281 9.14 10.35 -23.90
N GLN A 282 9.88 11.44 -23.62
CA GLN A 282 9.65 12.74 -24.22
C GLN A 282 9.89 12.72 -25.74
N GLN A 283 10.95 12.08 -26.23
CA GLN A 283 11.17 11.88 -27.67
C GLN A 283 10.07 11.03 -28.31
N MET A 284 9.56 10.01 -27.62
CA MET A 284 8.44 9.19 -28.12
C MET A 284 7.14 10.00 -28.19
N MET A 285 6.87 10.85 -27.20
CA MET A 285 5.75 11.79 -27.17
C MET A 285 5.91 12.89 -28.22
N GLU A 286 7.12 13.38 -28.46
CA GLU A 286 7.42 14.41 -29.44
C GLU A 286 7.31 13.86 -30.87
N MET A 287 7.80 12.65 -31.13
CA MET A 287 7.60 11.92 -32.39
C MET A 287 6.11 11.63 -32.65
N PHE A 288 5.33 11.32 -31.61
CA PHE A 288 3.88 11.16 -31.69
C PHE A 288 3.16 12.48 -31.98
N LYS A 289 3.63 13.58 -31.38
CA LYS A 289 3.12 14.93 -31.61
C LYS A 289 3.46 15.41 -33.03
N GLU A 290 4.66 15.15 -33.52
CA GLU A 290 5.09 15.44 -34.89
C GLU A 290 4.24 14.67 -35.91
N PHE A 291 4.00 13.37 -35.68
CA PHE A 291 3.12 12.55 -36.52
C PHE A 291 1.67 13.09 -36.59
N MET A 292 1.19 13.69 -35.50
CA MET A 292 -0.11 14.35 -35.43
C MET A 292 -0.13 15.73 -36.12
N HIS A 293 0.99 16.46 -36.13
CA HIS A 293 1.12 17.77 -36.79
C HIS A 293 1.42 17.69 -38.29
N THR A 294 2.15 16.67 -38.76
CA THR A 294 2.43 16.49 -40.20
C THR A 294 1.21 16.04 -41.00
N ASN A 295 0.17 15.52 -40.35
CA ASN A 295 -1.01 14.94 -41.01
C ASN A 295 -2.27 15.82 -41.00
N VAL A 296 -2.20 17.09 -40.61
CA VAL A 296 -3.32 18.03 -40.82
C VAL A 296 -2.82 19.44 -41.16
N PRO A 297 -2.96 19.91 -42.41
CA PRO A 297 -2.77 21.32 -42.73
C PRO A 297 -4.00 22.14 -42.33
N GLY A 298 -3.78 23.11 -41.44
CA GLY A 298 -4.55 24.35 -41.36
C GLY A 298 -5.83 24.32 -40.53
N ALA A 299 -5.75 24.88 -39.32
CA ALA A 299 -6.87 25.56 -38.68
C ALA A 299 -6.38 26.91 -38.13
N PRO A 300 -7.19 27.98 -38.21
CA PRO A 300 -7.19 28.98 -37.17
C PRO A 300 -8.41 28.84 -36.27
N SER A 301 -8.10 29.02 -34.99
CA SER A 301 -8.92 29.08 -33.78
C SER A 301 -10.26 29.81 -33.93
N GLN A 302 -11.27 29.37 -33.17
CA GLN A 302 -12.03 30.28 -32.31
C GLN A 302 -12.90 29.56 -31.29
N ALA A 303 -12.99 30.18 -30.10
CA ALA A 303 -13.71 29.69 -28.95
C ALA A 303 -15.22 29.97 -28.99
N SER A 304 -15.94 29.04 -28.36
CA SER A 304 -17.14 29.16 -27.52
C SER A 304 -18.41 28.43 -27.97
N VAL A 305 -19.05 27.83 -26.96
CA VAL A 305 -19.97 26.67 -26.89
C VAL A 305 -21.43 27.09 -27.17
N PRO A 306 -22.31 26.26 -27.80
CA PRO A 306 -23.18 25.34 -27.04
C PRO A 306 -23.48 23.96 -27.66
N THR A 307 -23.82 23.05 -26.74
CA THR A 307 -24.13 21.62 -26.79
C THR A 307 -25.13 21.15 -27.87
N GLN A 308 -24.80 20.09 -28.63
CA GLN A 308 -25.77 19.25 -29.34
C GLN A 308 -25.44 17.74 -29.27
N SER A 309 -26.51 16.96 -29.16
CA SER A 309 -26.61 15.51 -28.97
C SER A 309 -25.86 14.65 -30.01
N LYS A 310 -25.10 13.64 -29.54
CA LYS A 310 -24.41 12.65 -30.38
C LYS A 310 -25.41 11.78 -31.15
N GLN A 311 -25.54 11.99 -32.46
CA GLN A 311 -26.20 11.05 -33.37
C GLN A 311 -25.38 9.75 -33.48
N ARG A 312 -25.99 8.60 -33.20
CA ARG A 312 -25.35 7.28 -33.32
C ARG A 312 -25.17 6.93 -34.81
N LYS A 313 -23.92 6.71 -35.25
CA LYS A 313 -23.60 6.31 -36.63
C LYS A 313 -24.31 4.98 -36.98
N VAL A 314 -25.00 4.98 -38.12
CA VAL A 314 -25.77 3.84 -38.63
C VAL A 314 -24.92 3.03 -39.60
N CYS A 315 -24.98 1.71 -39.55
CA CYS A 315 -24.20 0.83 -40.42
C CYS A 315 -24.64 0.99 -41.90
N PRO A 316 -23.72 1.18 -42.85
CA PRO A 316 -24.03 1.32 -44.27
C PRO A 316 -24.66 0.08 -44.93
N HIS A 317 -24.45 -1.12 -44.37
CA HIS A 317 -24.93 -2.38 -44.99
C HIS A 317 -26.34 -2.78 -44.58
N CYS A 318 -26.73 -2.59 -43.32
CA CYS A 318 -28.06 -2.97 -42.81
C CYS A 318 -28.90 -1.78 -42.32
N LYS A 319 -28.36 -0.56 -42.42
CA LYS A 319 -29.01 0.70 -41.98
C LYS A 319 -29.48 0.67 -40.51
N ARG A 320 -28.84 -0.14 -39.66
CA ARG A 320 -29.06 -0.18 -38.20
C ARG A 320 -27.84 0.33 -37.42
N PRO A 321 -28.03 0.96 -36.25
CA PRO A 321 -26.93 1.51 -35.46
C PRO A 321 -26.11 0.40 -34.81
N HIS A 322 -24.95 0.09 -35.39
CA HIS A 322 -23.91 -0.72 -34.75
C HIS A 322 -22.52 -0.22 -35.13
N VAL A 323 -21.57 -0.34 -34.19
CA VAL A 323 -20.28 0.37 -34.19
C VAL A 323 -19.31 -0.18 -35.24
N LYS A 324 -19.47 -1.44 -35.67
CA LYS A 324 -18.57 -2.12 -36.60
C LYS A 324 -19.32 -2.53 -37.88
N PRO A 325 -19.29 -1.72 -38.95
CA PRO A 325 -19.90 -2.05 -40.24
C PRO A 325 -19.36 -3.34 -40.87
N ASP A 326 -18.08 -3.61 -40.69
CA ASP A 326 -17.38 -4.72 -41.35
C ASP A 326 -17.80 -6.10 -40.83
N LYS A 327 -18.39 -6.14 -39.63
CA LYS A 327 -18.97 -7.36 -39.04
C LYS A 327 -20.48 -7.49 -39.29
N CYS A 328 -21.03 -6.77 -40.27
CA CYS A 328 -22.45 -6.85 -40.58
C CYS A 328 -22.80 -8.22 -41.19
N TRP A 329 -23.84 -8.87 -40.67
CA TRP A 329 -24.31 -10.18 -41.16
C TRP A 329 -24.98 -10.14 -42.55
N GLU A 330 -25.30 -8.95 -43.06
CA GLU A 330 -25.73 -8.74 -44.46
C GLU A 330 -24.57 -8.90 -45.45
N LEU A 331 -23.31 -8.87 -44.99
CA LEU A 331 -22.15 -9.15 -45.85
C LEU A 331 -22.00 -10.66 -46.04
N GLU A 332 -21.80 -11.10 -47.29
CA GLU A 332 -21.61 -12.53 -47.61
C GLU A 332 -20.37 -13.14 -46.94
N ALA A 333 -19.32 -12.33 -46.70
CA ALA A 333 -18.14 -12.75 -45.97
C ALA A 333 -18.44 -13.25 -44.54
N ASN A 334 -19.55 -12.79 -43.94
CA ASN A 334 -19.95 -13.11 -42.57
C ASN A 334 -21.10 -14.13 -42.51
N LYS A 335 -21.36 -14.86 -43.62
CA LYS A 335 -22.47 -15.82 -43.72
C LYS A 335 -22.35 -16.99 -42.74
N ALA A 336 -21.13 -17.43 -42.46
CA ALA A 336 -20.85 -18.51 -41.51
C ALA A 336 -21.22 -18.13 -40.05
N ASP A 337 -21.22 -16.84 -39.73
CA ASP A 337 -21.50 -16.31 -38.38
C ASP A 337 -22.99 -15.98 -38.16
N ARG A 338 -23.87 -16.33 -39.12
CA ARG A 338 -25.31 -16.06 -39.04
C ARG A 338 -25.96 -17.04 -38.03
N PRO A 339 -26.62 -16.56 -36.96
CA PRO A 339 -27.33 -17.46 -36.04
C PRO A 339 -28.53 -18.13 -36.75
N ALA A 340 -28.92 -19.31 -36.30
CA ALA A 340 -29.90 -20.17 -36.99
C ALA A 340 -31.29 -19.54 -37.23
N ASN A 341 -31.65 -18.49 -36.50
CA ASN A 341 -32.90 -17.74 -36.62
C ASN A 341 -32.76 -16.41 -37.39
N TRP A 342 -31.62 -16.18 -38.05
CA TRP A 342 -31.34 -14.95 -38.78
C TRP A 342 -32.02 -14.92 -40.16
N LYS A 343 -32.75 -13.84 -40.45
CA LYS A 343 -33.38 -13.57 -41.77
C LYS A 343 -32.71 -12.38 -42.49
N PRO A 344 -32.61 -12.33 -43.82
CA PRO A 344 -32.06 -11.16 -44.51
C PRO A 344 -32.92 -9.91 -44.27
N ALA A 345 -32.31 -8.72 -44.25
CA ALA A 345 -33.03 -7.46 -44.06
C ALA A 345 -34.17 -7.26 -45.10
N ALA A 346 -34.01 -7.77 -46.32
CA ALA A 346 -35.02 -7.70 -47.38
C ALA A 346 -36.34 -8.41 -47.04
N GLU A 347 -36.32 -9.42 -46.15
CA GLU A 347 -37.51 -10.20 -45.76
C GLU A 347 -38.15 -9.70 -44.45
N ARG A 348 -37.54 -8.72 -43.77
CA ARG A 348 -38.03 -8.20 -42.49
C ARG A 348 -38.87 -6.94 -42.72
N GLN A 349 -40.16 -7.08 -43.02
CA GLN A 349 -41.06 -5.93 -43.15
C GLN A 349 -41.06 -5.06 -41.87
N PRO A 350 -40.98 -3.72 -41.97
CA PRO A 350 -40.99 -2.85 -40.79
C PRO A 350 -42.39 -2.79 -40.18
N LYS A 351 -42.51 -3.09 -38.87
CA LYS A 351 -43.72 -2.78 -38.08
C LYS A 351 -43.93 -1.27 -38.09
N ALA A 352 -45.05 -0.82 -38.64
CA ALA A 352 -45.50 0.57 -38.54
C ALA A 352 -45.62 0.95 -37.06
N GLN A 353 -44.96 2.05 -36.67
CA GLN A 353 -45.02 2.58 -35.31
C GLN A 353 -46.32 3.38 -35.16
N SER A 354 -47.16 2.98 -34.22
CA SER A 354 -48.25 3.79 -33.64
C SER A 354 -47.74 4.49 -32.39
#